data_AF-A0A7W5M5K9-F1
#
_entry.id   AF-A0A7W5M5K9-F1
#
_cell.length_a   1.000
_cell.length_b   1.000
_cell.length_c   1.000
_cell.angle_alpha   90.00
_cell.angle_beta   90.00
_cell.angle_gamma   90.00
#
_symmetry.space_group_name_H-M   'P 1'
#
loop_
_entity.id
_entity.type
_entity.pdbx_description
1 polymer ?
#
loop_
_entity_poly.entity_id
_entity_poly.type
_entity_poly.pdbx_seq_one_letter_code
_entity_poly.pdbx_strand_id
1 'polypeptide(L)'
;MNRAIPDADLDAFVDRFARKIAGFDKDALADAKRFIDEASLPGDDLFPPALDQFFISTKRPTTRARMTKLLEAGLRKRSVIELNLGQRVASTGVGDLPSETAAQGR
;
A
#
# COMPACT_ATOMS: atom_id res chain seq x y z
N MET A 1 1.81 3.75 -10.20
CA MET A 1 3.25 3.99 -10.40
C MET A 1 3.46 4.55 -11.80
N ASN A 2 4.43 5.45 -12.01
CA ASN A 2 4.64 6.13 -13.30
C ASN A 2 5.58 5.34 -14.22
N ARG A 3 6.64 4.71 -13.68
CA ARG A 3 7.66 3.97 -14.45
C ARG A 3 8.34 2.90 -13.58
N ALA A 4 8.72 1.77 -14.20
CA ALA A 4 9.60 0.76 -13.62
C ALA A 4 11.03 0.98 -14.14
N ILE A 5 12.00 0.93 -13.24
CA ILE A 5 13.41 1.27 -13.52
C ILE A 5 14.28 0.21 -12.80
N PRO A 6 15.46 -0.15 -13.32
CA PRO A 6 16.40 -0.97 -12.59
C PRO A 6 16.71 -0.39 -11.21
N ASP A 7 16.80 -1.25 -10.20
CA ASP A 7 17.03 -0.85 -8.80
C ASP A 7 18.30 0.01 -8.64
N ALA A 8 19.38 -0.40 -9.31
CA ALA A 8 20.66 0.32 -9.32
C ALA A 8 20.59 1.76 -9.87
N ASP A 9 19.56 2.08 -10.66
CA ASP A 9 19.39 3.41 -11.27
C ASP A 9 18.34 4.27 -10.54
N LEU A 10 17.59 3.69 -9.60
CA LEU A 10 16.42 4.34 -8.99
C LEU A 10 16.80 5.65 -8.29
N ASP A 11 17.83 5.61 -7.44
CA ASP A 11 18.27 6.77 -6.67
C ASP A 11 18.70 7.91 -7.58
N ALA A 12 19.56 7.62 -8.55
CA ALA A 12 20.07 8.62 -9.48
C ALA A 12 18.97 9.18 -10.38
N PHE A 13 17.97 8.37 -10.76
CA PHE A 13 16.83 8.84 -11.54
C PHE A 13 15.95 9.80 -10.74
N VAL A 14 15.55 9.41 -9.52
CA VAL A 14 14.67 10.22 -8.65
C VAL A 14 15.36 11.55 -8.30
N ASP A 15 16.64 11.51 -7.96
CA ASP A 15 17.41 12.68 -7.57
C ASP A 15 17.55 13.70 -8.72
N ARG A 16 17.86 13.25 -9.94
CA ARG A 16 17.87 14.13 -11.13
C ARG A 16 16.50 14.72 -11.42
N PHE A 17 15.43 13.91 -11.28
CA PHE A 17 14.07 14.39 -11.50
C PHE A 17 13.68 15.45 -10.47
N ALA A 18 13.93 15.19 -9.18
CA ALA A 18 13.64 16.14 -8.10
C ALA A 18 14.38 17.47 -8.29
N ARG A 19 15.69 17.44 -8.62
CA ARG A 19 16.46 18.67 -8.92
C ARG A 19 15.93 19.44 -10.10
N LYS A 20 15.44 18.75 -11.15
CA LYS A 20 14.81 19.40 -12.29
C LYS A 20 13.54 20.16 -11.88
N ILE A 21 12.66 19.51 -11.10
CA ILE A 21 11.42 20.13 -10.62
C ILE A 21 11.73 21.30 -9.67
N ALA A 22 12.72 21.16 -8.80
CA ALA A 22 13.12 22.22 -7.86
C ALA A 22 13.68 23.48 -8.54
N GLY A 23 14.15 23.37 -9.79
CA GLY A 23 14.60 24.51 -10.58
C GLY A 23 13.49 25.31 -11.26
N PHE A 24 12.23 24.89 -11.17
CA PHE A 24 11.09 25.60 -11.76
C PHE A 24 10.54 26.67 -10.83
N ASP A 25 9.86 27.65 -11.42
CA ASP A 25 9.13 28.68 -10.69
C ASP A 25 8.02 28.05 -9.82
N LYS A 26 7.91 28.49 -8.58
CA LYS A 26 7.01 27.87 -7.58
C LYS A 26 5.54 28.16 -7.85
N ASP A 27 5.22 29.36 -8.32
CA ASP A 27 3.85 29.75 -8.60
C ASP A 27 3.33 28.99 -9.83
N ALA A 28 4.18 28.87 -10.86
CA ALA A 28 3.89 28.04 -12.03
C ALA A 28 3.66 26.56 -11.68
N LEU A 29 4.45 26.00 -10.76
CA LEU A 29 4.25 24.63 -10.26
C LEU A 29 2.92 24.48 -9.51
N ALA A 30 2.57 25.45 -8.66
CA ALA A 30 1.33 25.43 -7.89
C ALA A 30 0.10 25.49 -8.79
N ASP A 31 0.11 26.39 -9.77
CA ASP A 31 -1.00 26.52 -10.73
C ASP A 31 -1.15 25.26 -11.59
N ALA A 32 -0.04 24.69 -12.08
CA ALA A 32 -0.08 23.43 -12.83
C ALA A 32 -0.66 22.29 -11.98
N LYS A 33 -0.25 22.17 -10.71
CA LYS A 33 -0.78 21.16 -9.78
C LYS A 33 -2.27 21.35 -9.53
N ARG A 34 -2.73 22.60 -9.36
CA ARG A 34 -4.16 22.92 -9.14
C ARG A 34 -5.03 22.41 -10.30
N PHE A 35 -4.65 22.68 -11.55
CA PHE A 35 -5.42 22.22 -12.70
C PHE A 35 -5.39 20.71 -12.87
N ILE A 36 -4.26 20.05 -12.56
CA ILE A 36 -4.17 18.58 -12.57
C ILE A 36 -5.08 17.98 -11.49
N ASP A 37 -5.11 18.57 -10.30
CA ASP A 37 -5.96 18.11 -9.21
C ASP A 37 -7.43 18.20 -9.56
N GLU A 38 -7.86 19.35 -10.10
CA GLU A 38 -9.24 19.54 -10.57
C GLU A 38 -9.64 18.51 -11.63
N ALA A 39 -8.72 18.14 -12.51
CA ALA A 39 -8.98 17.19 -13.58
C ALA A 39 -8.90 15.70 -13.14
N SER A 40 -8.29 15.38 -12.00
CA SER A 40 -7.93 13.98 -11.66
C SER A 40 -8.33 13.51 -10.28
N LEU A 41 -8.56 14.40 -9.31
CA LEU A 41 -9.02 14.00 -7.99
C LEU A 41 -10.55 13.83 -8.00
N PRO A 42 -11.08 12.83 -7.26
CA PRO A 42 -12.51 12.77 -7.01
C PRO A 42 -12.94 13.96 -6.13
N GLY A 43 -14.24 14.27 -6.15
CA GLY A 43 -14.82 15.26 -5.23
C GLY A 43 -14.61 14.86 -3.77
N ASP A 44 -14.43 15.87 -2.90
CA ASP A 44 -14.20 15.68 -1.46
C ASP A 44 -15.36 14.94 -0.76
N ASP A 45 -16.56 14.99 -1.34
CA ASP A 45 -17.77 14.33 -0.85
C ASP A 45 -17.72 12.80 -0.98
N LEU A 46 -16.87 12.26 -1.86
CA LEU A 46 -16.71 10.82 -2.04
C LEU A 46 -15.94 10.16 -0.88
N PHE A 47 -14.98 10.88 -0.28
CA PHE A 47 -14.04 10.28 0.66
C PHE A 47 -14.67 9.87 2.00
N PRO A 48 -15.46 10.72 2.70
CA PRO A 48 -16.07 10.35 3.98
C PRO A 48 -16.93 9.08 3.94
N PRO A 49 -17.90 8.90 3.01
CA PRO A 49 -18.73 7.69 2.99
C PRO A 49 -17.93 6.45 2.58
N ALA A 50 -16.93 6.58 1.71
CA ALA A 50 -16.04 5.46 1.36
C ALA A 50 -15.22 4.98 2.57
N LEU A 51 -14.71 5.93 3.38
CA LEU A 51 -13.98 5.63 4.60
C LEU A 51 -14.87 4.98 5.66
N ASP A 52 -16.10 5.47 5.84
CA ASP A 52 -17.08 4.87 6.75
C ASP A 52 -17.37 3.42 6.36
N GLN A 53 -17.58 3.17 5.06
CA GLN A 53 -17.84 1.83 4.56
C GLN A 53 -16.63 0.89 4.74
N PHE A 54 -15.41 1.40 4.58
CA PHE A 54 -14.20 0.67 4.93
C PHE A 54 -14.24 0.25 6.41
N PHE A 55 -14.50 1.17 7.35
CA PHE A 55 -14.58 0.84 8.77
C PHE A 55 -15.69 -0.15 9.11
N ILE A 56 -16.88 -0.02 8.51
CA ILE A 56 -17.95 -1.02 8.63
C ILE A 56 -17.46 -2.40 8.18
N SER A 57 -16.78 -2.48 7.03
CA SER A 57 -16.27 -3.74 6.49
C SER A 57 -15.23 -4.41 7.41
N THR A 58 -14.37 -3.62 8.06
CA THR A 58 -13.34 -4.13 8.99
C THR A 58 -13.93 -4.67 10.29
N LYS A 59 -15.09 -4.15 10.72
CA LYS A 59 -15.78 -4.60 11.94
C LYS A 59 -16.52 -5.91 11.77
N ARG A 60 -16.75 -6.38 10.53
CA ARG A 60 -17.45 -7.65 10.26
C ARG A 60 -16.73 -8.81 10.95
N PRO A 61 -17.46 -9.75 11.60
CA PRO A 61 -16.85 -10.86 12.34
C PRO A 61 -15.87 -11.69 11.50
N THR A 62 -16.21 -11.94 10.22
CA THR A 62 -15.36 -12.67 9.28
C THR A 62 -14.04 -11.96 8.99
N THR A 63 -14.08 -10.64 8.79
CA THR A 63 -12.88 -9.81 8.60
C THR A 63 -12.00 -9.81 9.85
N ARG A 64 -12.61 -9.68 11.04
CA ARG A 64 -11.89 -9.74 12.32
C ARG A 64 -11.20 -11.09 12.52
N ALA A 65 -11.90 -12.19 12.28
CA ALA A 65 -11.35 -13.53 12.42
C ALA A 65 -10.17 -13.77 11.46
N ARG A 66 -10.27 -13.31 10.21
CA ARG A 66 -9.15 -13.37 9.24
C ARG A 66 -7.95 -12.54 9.70
N MET A 67 -8.19 -11.33 10.19
CA MET A 67 -7.13 -10.46 10.71
C MET A 67 -6.41 -11.10 11.90
N THR A 68 -7.14 -11.68 12.85
CA THR A 68 -6.54 -12.42 13.99
C THR A 68 -5.62 -13.53 13.50
N LYS A 69 -6.09 -14.37 12.57
CA LYS A 69 -5.28 -15.46 12.00
C LYS A 69 -4.01 -14.95 11.30
N LEU A 70 -4.11 -13.86 10.53
CA LEU A 70 -2.94 -13.27 9.87
C LEU A 70 -1.93 -12.71 10.88
N LEU A 71 -2.40 -12.05 11.94
CA LEU A 71 -1.54 -11.54 13.03
C LEU A 71 -0.83 -12.67 13.76
N GLU A 72 -1.56 -13.75 14.10
CA GLU A 72 -0.98 -14.96 14.70
C GLU A 72 0.08 -15.59 13.79
N ALA A 73 -0.14 -15.58 12.48
CA ALA A 73 0.78 -16.11 11.48
C ALA A 73 1.97 -15.17 11.16
N GLY A 74 2.02 -13.96 11.72
CA GLY A 74 3.17 -13.06 11.58
C GLY A 74 2.97 -11.84 10.67
N LEU A 75 1.73 -11.46 10.36
CA LEU A 75 1.42 -10.12 9.84
C LEU A 75 2.00 -9.05 10.80
N ARG A 76 2.51 -7.95 10.23
CA ARG A 76 3.23 -6.86 10.90
C ARG A 76 4.59 -7.26 11.50
N LYS A 77 5.15 -8.39 11.08
CA LYS A 77 6.51 -8.82 11.38
C LYS A 77 7.24 -9.06 10.06
N ARG A 78 8.58 -9.06 10.07
CA ARG A 78 9.36 -9.52 8.92
C ARG A 78 9.22 -11.04 8.78
N SER A 79 8.15 -11.49 8.13
CA SER A 79 7.74 -12.89 8.03
C SER A 79 7.43 -13.28 6.59
N VAL A 80 7.32 -14.59 6.34
CA VAL A 80 6.82 -15.11 5.06
C VAL A 80 5.37 -14.69 4.75
N ILE A 81 4.63 -14.25 5.78
CA ILE A 81 3.28 -13.70 5.61
C ILE A 81 3.36 -12.33 4.94
N GLU A 82 4.14 -11.39 5.47
CA GLU A 82 4.27 -10.04 4.89
C GLU A 82 4.93 -10.08 3.50
N LEU A 83 5.99 -10.89 3.32
CA LEU A 83 6.69 -11.01 2.05
C LEU A 83 5.82 -11.58 0.90
N ASN A 84 4.73 -12.27 1.24
CA ASN A 84 3.81 -12.89 0.26
C ASN A 84 2.35 -12.53 0.53
N LEU A 85 2.07 -11.35 1.12
CA LEU A 85 0.77 -11.03 1.71
C LEU A 85 -0.41 -11.23 0.76
N GLY A 86 -0.27 -10.83 -0.52
CA GLY A 86 -1.33 -11.00 -1.51
C GLY A 86 -1.73 -12.47 -1.70
N GLN A 87 -0.75 -13.38 -1.81
CA GLN A 87 -1.00 -14.82 -1.91
C GLN A 87 -1.58 -15.36 -0.61
N ARG A 88 -1.06 -14.92 0.54
CA ARG A 88 -1.49 -15.40 1.87
C ARG A 88 -2.92 -14.99 2.19
N VAL A 89 -3.32 -13.76 1.88
CA VAL A 89 -4.70 -13.29 2.03
C VAL A 89 -5.64 -14.06 1.10
N ALA A 90 -5.22 -14.34 -0.14
CA ALA A 90 -6.02 -15.12 -1.07
C ALA A 90 -6.15 -16.60 -0.65
N SER A 91 -5.09 -17.21 -0.12
CA SER A 91 -5.07 -18.60 0.36
C SER A 91 -5.75 -18.77 1.72
N THR A 92 -5.94 -17.69 2.48
CA THR A 92 -6.73 -17.71 3.74
C THR A 92 -8.23 -17.84 3.47
N GLY A 93 -8.63 -18.99 2.90
CA GLY A 93 -9.87 -19.62 3.28
C GLY A 93 -9.85 -19.89 4.79
N VAL A 94 -11.00 -20.07 5.43
CA VAL A 94 -11.14 -20.14 6.91
C VAL A 94 -10.39 -21.34 7.56
N GLY A 95 -9.51 -22.08 6.88
CA GLY A 95 -8.83 -23.29 7.39
C GLY A 95 -7.30 -23.46 7.16
N ASP A 96 -6.64 -22.77 6.22
CA ASP A 96 -5.39 -23.30 5.62
C ASP A 96 -4.08 -22.52 5.90
N LEU A 97 -3.88 -21.97 7.10
CA LEU A 97 -2.57 -21.38 7.43
C LEU A 97 -1.62 -22.44 8.02
N PRO A 98 -0.45 -22.72 7.40
CA PRO A 98 0.56 -23.55 8.02
C PRO A 98 1.15 -22.82 9.24
N SER A 99 1.24 -23.53 10.37
CA SER A 99 1.93 -23.07 11.58
C SER A 99 3.44 -22.97 11.33
N GLU A 100 4.05 -21.84 11.70
CA GLU A 100 5.50 -21.70 11.73
C GLU A 100 6.08 -22.61 12.82
N THR A 101 6.54 -23.81 12.43
CA THR A 101 7.42 -24.64 13.27
C THR A 101 8.62 -25.18 12.47
N ALA A 102 8.96 -24.62 11.31
CA ALA A 102 10.11 -25.09 10.55
C ALA A 102 10.82 -23.97 9.77
N ALA A 103 11.49 -23.05 10.47
CA ALA A 103 12.53 -22.22 9.86
C ALA A 103 13.58 -21.72 10.86
N GLN A 104 13.82 -22.44 11.98
CA GLN A 104 15.06 -22.30 12.73
C GLN A 104 16.01 -23.39 12.22
N GLY A 105 16.84 -23.06 11.23
CA GLY A 105 17.72 -24.02 10.59
C GLY A 105 18.74 -23.39 9.66
N ARG A 106 19.85 -22.94 10.28
CA ARG A 106 21.16 -22.55 9.72
C ARG A 106 21.29 -21.13 9.19
#